data_AF-A0A662GGB2-F1
#
_entry.id   AF-A0A662GGB2-F1
#
_cell.length_a   1.000
_cell.length_b   1.000
_cell.length_c   1.000
_cell.angle_alpha   90.00
_cell.angle_beta   90.00
_cell.angle_gamma   90.00
#
_symmetry.space_group_name_H-M   'P 1'
#
loop_
_entity.id
_entity.type
_entity.pdbx_description
1 polymer ?
#
loop_
_entity_poly.entity_id
_entity_poly.type
_entity_poly.pdbx_seq_one_letter_code
_entity_poly.pdbx_strand_id
1 'polypeptide(L)'
;LYSPQQIRRFFIPRMKRMIDLAHQHGVYVFHHSDGAIRKIIPDMIKAGIDILNPIQWRCKGMDREELKREFGDKVVFHGAVDNQHTLPFGSEEEVKNEVIYNIKVLGKDGGYILAPCHNIQPITPIKNILVMYETGYKYGWFD
;
A
#
# COMPACT_ATOMS: atom_id res chain seq x y z
N LEU A 1 14.84 2.52 -9.41
CA LEU A 1 15.74 3.62 -9.81
C LEU A 1 16.15 4.38 -8.54
N TYR A 2 17.40 4.86 -8.45
CA TYR A 2 18.08 5.39 -7.25
C TYR A 2 18.47 4.36 -6.17
N SER A 3 19.71 4.46 -5.69
CA SER A 3 20.15 3.67 -4.54
C SER A 3 19.57 4.23 -3.23
N PRO A 4 19.46 3.43 -2.16
CA PRO A 4 19.08 3.93 -0.85
C PRO A 4 19.95 5.11 -0.38
N GLN A 5 21.25 5.12 -0.70
CA GLN A 5 22.12 6.25 -0.36
C GLN A 5 21.73 7.53 -1.11
N GLN A 6 21.37 7.43 -2.40
CA GLN A 6 20.90 8.59 -3.16
C GLN A 6 19.57 9.12 -2.60
N ILE A 7 18.64 8.23 -2.24
CA ILE A 7 17.36 8.59 -1.63
C ILE A 7 17.59 9.34 -0.31
N ARG A 8 18.41 8.79 0.58
CA ARG A 8 18.74 9.43 1.87
C ARG A 8 19.42 10.78 1.71
N ARG A 9 20.34 10.91 0.74
CA ARG A 9 21.10 12.14 0.53
C ARG A 9 20.28 13.24 -0.13
N PHE A 10 19.50 12.91 -1.15
CA PHE A 10 18.89 13.90 -2.04
C PHE A 10 17.40 14.10 -1.78
N PHE A 11 16.68 13.06 -1.33
CA PHE A 11 15.22 13.08 -1.25
C PHE A 11 14.74 13.30 0.18
N ILE A 12 15.15 12.46 1.12
CA ILE A 12 14.64 12.46 2.52
C ILE A 12 14.65 13.85 3.17
N PRO A 13 15.74 14.66 3.13
CA PRO A 13 15.73 15.97 3.80
C PRO A 13 14.70 16.93 3.20
N ARG A 14 14.45 16.85 1.90
CA ARG A 14 13.50 17.74 1.20
C ARG A 14 12.07 17.25 1.41
N MET A 15 11.86 15.94 1.31
CA MET A 15 10.57 15.32 1.61
C MET A 15 10.13 15.63 3.04
N LYS A 16 11.03 15.48 4.01
CA LYS A 16 10.74 15.80 5.42
C LYS A 16 10.24 17.23 5.60
N ARG A 17 10.86 18.23 4.94
CA ARG A 17 10.38 19.63 5.02
C ARG A 17 8.95 19.79 4.52
N MET A 18 8.58 19.08 3.45
CA MET A 18 7.22 19.11 2.91
C MET A 18 6.24 18.36 3.82
N ILE A 19 6.67 17.23 4.39
CA ILE A 19 5.90 16.46 5.36
C ILE A 19 5.60 17.29 6.60
N ASP A 20 6.64 17.90 7.20
CA ASP A 20 6.51 18.75 8.39
C ASP A 20 5.55 19.91 8.13
N LEU A 21 5.59 20.51 6.92
CA LEU A 21 4.67 21.58 6.53
C LEU A 21 3.22 21.09 6.42
N ALA A 22 2.98 19.89 5.88
CA ALA A 22 1.65 19.30 5.82
C ALA A 22 1.11 19.03 7.23
N HIS A 23 1.95 18.47 8.11
CA HIS A 23 1.59 18.20 9.51
C HIS A 23 1.31 19.47 10.31
N GLN A 24 2.00 20.58 10.04
CA GLN A 24 1.70 21.90 10.64
C GLN A 24 0.28 22.38 10.32
N HIS A 25 -0.34 21.87 9.25
CA HIS A 25 -1.71 22.18 8.84
C HIS A 25 -2.69 21.05 9.14
N GLY A 26 -2.28 20.04 9.92
CA GLY A 26 -3.14 18.90 10.28
C GLY A 26 -3.48 17.97 9.11
N VAL A 27 -2.66 17.96 8.05
CA VAL A 27 -2.88 17.12 6.85
C VAL A 27 -1.98 15.89 6.90
N TYR A 28 -2.54 14.72 6.59
CA TYR A 28 -1.80 13.47 6.47
C TYR A 28 -1.02 13.38 5.15
N VAL A 29 0.15 12.73 5.19
CA VAL A 29 1.00 12.52 4.02
C VAL A 29 0.89 11.10 3.50
N PHE A 30 0.43 11.02 2.25
CA PHE A 30 0.41 9.81 1.44
C PHE A 30 1.68 9.70 0.60
N HIS A 31 2.49 8.67 0.83
CA HIS A 31 3.71 8.43 0.07
C HIS A 31 3.52 7.28 -0.93
N HIS A 32 3.73 7.58 -2.22
CA HIS A 32 3.70 6.61 -3.29
C HIS A 32 5.12 6.26 -3.78
N SER A 33 5.47 4.97 -3.84
CA SER A 33 6.64 4.48 -4.57
C SER A 33 6.51 3.02 -4.99
N ASP A 34 6.47 2.77 -6.29
CA ASP A 34 6.49 1.42 -6.84
C ASP A 34 7.80 0.65 -6.59
N GLY A 35 7.71 -0.67 -6.63
CA GLY A 35 8.81 -1.63 -6.59
C GLY A 35 9.12 -2.19 -5.20
N ALA A 36 10.27 -2.87 -5.11
CA ALA A 36 10.78 -3.47 -3.88
C ALA A 36 11.46 -2.42 -2.97
N ILE A 37 10.66 -1.57 -2.33
CA ILE A 37 11.14 -0.41 -1.55
C ILE A 37 11.47 -0.71 -0.08
N ARG A 38 11.40 -1.97 0.37
CA ARG A 38 11.53 -2.33 1.80
C ARG A 38 12.70 -1.64 2.51
N LYS A 39 13.85 -1.52 1.85
CA LYS A 39 15.08 -0.92 2.39
C LYS A 39 14.97 0.57 2.75
N ILE A 40 14.00 1.29 2.18
CA ILE A 40 13.79 2.72 2.43
C ILE A 40 12.54 3.01 3.27
N ILE A 41 11.68 2.01 3.51
CA ILE A 41 10.48 2.19 4.36
C ILE A 41 10.83 2.79 5.73
N PRO A 42 11.87 2.32 6.46
CA PRO A 42 12.25 2.92 7.74
C PRO A 42 12.64 4.41 7.63
N ASP A 43 13.31 4.78 6.53
CA ASP A 43 13.72 6.16 6.27
C ASP A 43 12.49 7.05 6.01
N MET A 44 11.48 6.53 5.28
CA MET A 44 10.24 7.25 4.99
C MET A 44 9.37 7.41 6.23
N ILE A 45 9.22 6.36 7.04
CA ILE A 45 8.52 6.45 8.33
C ILE A 45 9.19 7.48 9.23
N LYS A 46 10.53 7.46 9.32
CA LYS A 46 11.27 8.48 10.08
C LYS A 46 11.11 9.90 9.52
N ALA A 47 10.89 10.03 8.21
CA ALA A 47 10.59 11.32 7.59
C ALA A 47 9.17 11.81 7.90
N GLY A 48 8.28 10.95 8.39
CA GLY A 48 6.94 11.29 8.85
C GLY A 48 5.81 10.96 7.86
N ILE A 49 5.96 9.96 6.99
CA ILE A 49 4.83 9.53 6.17
C ILE A 49 3.74 8.89 7.05
N ASP A 50 2.48 9.15 6.73
CA ASP A 50 1.33 8.56 7.43
C ASP A 50 0.77 7.34 6.70
N ILE A 51 0.81 7.37 5.37
CA ILE A 51 0.31 6.30 4.51
C ILE A 51 1.40 5.85 3.55
N LEU A 52 1.65 4.53 3.50
CA LEU A 52 2.51 3.90 2.51
C LEU A 52 1.68 3.30 1.38
N ASN A 53 1.98 3.74 0.17
CA ASN A 53 1.41 3.20 -1.06
C ASN A 53 2.51 2.92 -2.10
N PRO A 54 2.33 1.91 -2.96
CA PRO A 54 1.49 0.74 -2.76
C PRO A 54 2.15 -0.34 -1.91
N ILE A 55 1.36 -1.35 -1.54
CA ILE A 55 1.88 -2.64 -1.07
C ILE A 55 1.98 -3.60 -2.24
N GLN A 56 3.06 -3.51 -3.00
CA GLN A 56 3.32 -4.38 -4.16
C GLN A 56 3.93 -5.71 -3.74
N TRP A 57 3.11 -6.58 -3.14
CA TRP A 57 3.54 -7.83 -2.52
C TRP A 57 4.17 -8.85 -3.46
N ARG A 58 3.96 -8.72 -4.78
CA ARG A 58 4.68 -9.52 -5.78
C ARG A 58 6.17 -9.16 -5.90
N CYS A 59 6.57 -7.98 -5.45
CA CYS A 59 7.98 -7.59 -5.43
C CYS A 59 8.72 -8.31 -4.29
N LYS A 60 9.95 -8.75 -4.55
CA LYS A 60 10.79 -9.42 -3.55
C LYS A 60 10.93 -8.58 -2.27
N GLY A 61 10.58 -9.17 -1.12
CA GLY A 61 10.69 -8.53 0.19
C GLY A 61 9.58 -7.53 0.49
N MET A 62 8.47 -7.54 -0.26
CA MET A 62 7.28 -6.74 0.01
C MET A 62 6.12 -7.61 0.55
N ASP A 63 6.43 -8.77 1.12
CA ASP A 63 5.47 -9.72 1.68
C ASP A 63 4.54 -9.05 2.72
N ARG A 64 3.23 -9.20 2.52
CA ARG A 64 2.18 -8.49 3.28
C ARG A 64 2.28 -8.71 4.79
N GLU A 65 2.44 -9.97 5.21
CA GLU A 65 2.54 -10.34 6.62
C GLU A 65 3.78 -9.75 7.28
N GLU A 66 4.90 -9.75 6.57
CA GLU A 66 6.14 -9.20 7.09
C GLU A 66 6.10 -7.68 7.21
N LEU A 67 5.56 -7.01 6.18
CA LEU A 67 5.37 -5.57 6.22
C LEU A 67 4.43 -5.17 7.36
N LYS A 68 3.32 -5.89 7.55
CA LYS A 68 2.41 -5.65 8.68
C LYS A 68 3.10 -5.81 10.02
N ARG A 69 3.85 -6.90 10.21
CA ARG A 69 4.57 -7.18 11.45
C ARG A 69 5.62 -6.10 11.76
N GLU A 70 6.32 -5.58 10.75
CA GLU A 70 7.46 -4.67 10.95
C GLU A 70 7.06 -3.19 11.02
N PHE A 71 6.03 -2.79 10.27
CA PHE A 71 5.68 -1.39 10.04
C PHE A 71 4.22 -1.04 10.32
N GLY A 72 3.37 -2.03 10.58
CA GLY A 72 1.92 -1.84 10.69
C GLY A 72 1.45 -1.01 11.90
N ASP A 73 2.32 -0.80 12.88
CA ASP A 73 2.13 0.06 14.05
C ASP A 73 2.58 1.51 13.81
N LYS A 74 3.24 1.78 12.67
CA LYS A 74 3.90 3.06 12.36
C LYS A 74 3.32 3.78 11.16
N VAL A 75 2.65 3.05 10.26
CA VAL A 75 2.13 3.61 9.01
C VAL A 75 0.86 2.87 8.60
N VAL A 76 -0.07 3.59 7.98
CA VAL A 76 -1.23 3.01 7.31
C VAL A 76 -0.80 2.44 5.97
N PHE A 77 -1.27 1.24 5.63
CA PHE A 77 -1.04 0.65 4.32
C PHE A 77 -2.18 1.01 3.36
N HIS A 78 -1.84 1.32 2.11
CA HIS A 78 -2.82 1.56 1.05
C HIS A 78 -2.47 0.76 -0.21
N GLY A 79 -3.47 0.12 -0.81
CA GLY A 79 -3.32 -0.69 -2.03
C GLY A 79 -3.41 -2.19 -1.74
N ALA A 80 -2.43 -2.94 -2.22
CA ALA A 80 -2.25 -4.39 -2.04
C ALA A 80 -3.03 -5.33 -2.96
N VAL A 81 -4.11 -4.89 -3.64
CA VAL A 81 -4.78 -5.76 -4.61
C VAL A 81 -4.00 -5.75 -5.93
N ASP A 82 -3.49 -6.91 -6.31
CA ASP A 82 -2.61 -7.07 -7.45
C ASP A 82 -3.27 -6.68 -8.78
N ASN A 83 -2.59 -5.81 -9.50
CA ASN A 83 -3.01 -5.32 -10.79
C ASN A 83 -2.15 -5.86 -11.96
N GLN A 84 -1.20 -6.77 -11.69
CA GLN A 84 -0.40 -7.43 -12.73
C GLN A 84 -1.02 -8.75 -13.21
N HIS A 85 -1.68 -9.47 -12.30
CA HIS A 85 -2.32 -10.77 -12.60
C HIS A 85 -3.75 -10.85 -12.08
N THR A 86 -3.99 -10.62 -10.80
CA THR A 86 -5.28 -10.92 -10.16
C THR A 86 -6.42 -10.08 -10.75
N LEU A 87 -6.28 -8.75 -10.75
CA LEU A 87 -7.30 -7.90 -11.37
C LEU A 87 -7.45 -8.10 -12.88
N PRO A 88 -6.39 -8.10 -13.71
CA PRO A 88 -6.55 -8.17 -15.15
C PRO A 88 -6.92 -9.55 -15.70
N PHE A 89 -6.48 -10.64 -15.06
CA PHE A 89 -6.56 -11.99 -15.62
C PHE A 89 -7.13 -13.05 -14.66
N GLY A 90 -7.25 -12.74 -13.37
CA GLY A 90 -7.84 -13.63 -12.39
C GLY A 90 -9.35 -13.76 -12.53
N SER A 91 -9.87 -14.85 -11.98
CA SER A 91 -11.30 -15.05 -11.73
C SER A 91 -11.81 -14.14 -10.62
N GLU A 92 -13.13 -13.93 -10.61
CA GLU A 92 -13.81 -13.17 -9.53
C GLU A 92 -13.50 -13.76 -8.14
N GLU A 93 -13.41 -15.09 -8.02
CA GLU A 93 -13.08 -15.76 -6.77
C GLU A 93 -11.62 -15.53 -6.35
N GLU A 94 -10.67 -15.45 -7.28
CA GLU A 94 -9.28 -15.07 -6.98
C GLU A 94 -9.17 -13.62 -6.49
N VAL A 95 -9.90 -12.68 -7.12
CA VAL A 95 -9.97 -11.28 -6.67
C VAL A 95 -10.53 -11.20 -5.26
N LYS A 96 -11.67 -11.86 -5.01
CA LYS A 96 -12.32 -11.89 -3.70
C LYS A 96 -11.40 -12.48 -2.63
N ASN A 97 -10.74 -13.59 -2.92
CA ASN A 97 -9.81 -14.24 -1.98
C ASN A 97 -8.60 -13.35 -1.67
N GLU A 98 -8.07 -12.63 -2.66
CA GLU A 98 -7.00 -11.68 -2.42
C GLU A 98 -7.44 -10.50 -1.54
N VAL A 99 -8.63 -9.94 -1.79
CA VAL A 99 -9.19 -8.85 -0.95
C VAL A 99 -9.38 -9.31 0.49
N ILE A 100 -10.00 -10.47 0.72
CA ILE A 100 -10.21 -11.02 2.06
C ILE A 100 -8.87 -11.26 2.77
N TYR A 101 -7.87 -11.79 2.06
CA TYR A 101 -6.55 -11.99 2.61
C TYR A 101 -5.87 -10.68 2.99
N ASN A 102 -5.95 -9.66 2.12
CA ASN A 102 -5.40 -8.33 2.40
C ASN A 102 -6.07 -7.68 3.63
N ILE A 103 -7.39 -7.76 3.74
CA ILE A 103 -8.14 -7.27 4.91
C ILE A 103 -7.67 -7.98 6.19
N LYS A 104 -7.60 -9.32 6.16
CA LYS A 104 -7.17 -10.12 7.31
C LYS A 104 -5.74 -9.81 7.75
N VAL A 105 -4.83 -9.61 6.81
CA VAL A 105 -3.39 -9.42 7.11
C VAL A 105 -3.08 -7.96 7.36
N LEU A 106 -3.30 -7.09 6.38
CA LEU A 106 -2.90 -5.68 6.47
C LEU A 106 -3.84 -4.90 7.39
N GLY A 107 -5.12 -5.25 7.40
CA GLY A 107 -6.15 -4.61 8.24
C GLY A 107 -6.22 -5.12 9.68
N LYS A 108 -5.42 -6.13 10.05
CA LYS A 108 -5.34 -6.58 11.45
C LYS A 108 -5.00 -5.40 12.36
N ASP A 109 -5.78 -5.19 13.41
CA ASP A 109 -5.62 -4.07 14.35
C ASP A 109 -5.73 -2.68 13.67
N GLY A 110 -6.40 -2.59 12.51
CA GLY A 110 -6.58 -1.36 11.74
C GLY A 110 -5.42 -1.02 10.79
N GLY A 111 -5.43 0.21 10.26
CA GLY A 111 -4.31 0.75 9.48
C GLY A 111 -4.18 0.22 8.04
N TYR A 112 -5.29 -0.13 7.39
CA TYR A 112 -5.31 -0.54 5.99
C TYR A 112 -6.44 0.12 5.20
N ILE A 113 -6.11 0.60 4.00
CA ILE A 113 -7.04 1.17 3.03
C ILE A 113 -6.96 0.34 1.75
N LEU A 114 -8.07 -0.34 1.42
CA LEU A 114 -8.18 -1.19 0.25
C LEU A 114 -8.10 -0.37 -1.05
N ALA A 115 -7.19 -0.76 -1.93
CA ALA A 115 -7.06 -0.19 -3.27
C ALA A 115 -6.26 -1.15 -4.18
N PRO A 116 -6.25 -0.95 -5.50
CA PRO A 116 -5.32 -1.67 -6.36
C PRO A 116 -3.86 -1.25 -6.07
N CYS A 117 -2.91 -2.13 -6.33
CA CYS A 117 -1.46 -1.91 -6.17
C CYS A 117 -0.90 -0.80 -7.07
N HIS A 118 -1.61 -0.44 -8.13
CA HIS A 118 -1.38 0.73 -8.97
C HIS A 118 -2.68 0.95 -9.76
N ASN A 119 -2.76 1.96 -10.62
CA ASN A 119 -3.95 2.26 -11.42
C ASN A 119 -4.54 1.01 -12.10
N ILE A 120 -5.87 0.92 -12.09
CA ILE A 120 -6.63 -0.08 -12.85
C ILE A 120 -6.34 0.14 -14.34
N GLN A 121 -5.91 -0.93 -15.02
CA GLN A 121 -5.57 -0.88 -16.44
C GLN A 121 -6.80 -1.17 -17.30
N PRO A 122 -6.87 -0.67 -18.55
CA PRO A 122 -8.01 -0.90 -19.45
C PRO A 122 -8.35 -2.38 -19.72
N ILE A 123 -7.37 -3.27 -19.57
CA ILE A 123 -7.55 -4.72 -19.72
C ILE A 123 -8.30 -5.36 -18.55
N THR A 124 -8.47 -4.65 -17.43
CA THR A 124 -9.14 -5.15 -16.24
C THR A 124 -10.63 -5.33 -16.50
N PRO A 125 -11.18 -6.56 -16.37
CA PRO A 125 -12.61 -6.77 -16.51
C PRO A 125 -13.40 -5.96 -15.46
N ILE A 126 -14.48 -5.31 -15.88
CA ILE A 126 -15.35 -4.53 -14.98
C ILE A 126 -15.80 -5.37 -13.78
N LYS A 127 -16.13 -6.65 -14.02
CA LYS A 127 -16.54 -7.58 -12.94
C LYS A 127 -15.49 -7.71 -11.84
N ASN A 128 -14.21 -7.79 -12.21
CA ASN A 128 -13.12 -7.90 -11.23
C ASN A 128 -13.00 -6.60 -10.41
N ILE A 129 -13.23 -5.44 -11.01
CA ILE A 129 -13.26 -4.15 -10.31
C ILE A 129 -14.40 -4.12 -9.29
N LEU A 130 -15.61 -4.51 -9.71
CA LEU A 130 -16.79 -4.55 -8.84
C LEU A 130 -16.58 -5.53 -7.69
N VAL A 131 -16.14 -6.75 -7.98
CA VAL A 131 -15.86 -7.78 -6.96
C VAL A 131 -14.83 -7.30 -5.94
N MET A 132 -13.79 -6.56 -6.37
CA MET A 132 -12.80 -5.99 -5.45
C MET A 132 -13.46 -5.07 -4.41
N TYR A 133 -14.25 -4.10 -4.87
CA TYR A 133 -14.89 -3.12 -3.99
C TYR A 133 -16.07 -3.70 -3.20
N GLU A 134 -16.89 -4.56 -3.80
CA GLU A 134 -18.01 -5.23 -3.11
C GLU A 134 -17.50 -6.16 -2.00
N THR A 135 -16.43 -6.91 -2.26
CA THR A 135 -15.77 -7.73 -1.23
C THR A 135 -15.18 -6.86 -0.14
N GLY A 136 -14.51 -5.76 -0.52
CA GLY A 136 -14.00 -4.77 0.42
C GLY A 136 -15.08 -4.21 1.35
N TYR A 137 -16.20 -3.80 0.77
CA TYR A 137 -17.34 -3.28 1.51
C TYR A 137 -18.01 -4.37 2.36
N LYS A 138 -18.06 -5.63 1.92
CA LYS A 138 -18.72 -6.69 2.70
C LYS A 138 -17.91 -7.15 3.91
N TYR A 139 -16.58 -7.25 3.76
CA TYR A 139 -15.70 -7.87 4.76
C TYR A 139 -14.77 -6.88 5.49
N GLY A 140 -14.75 -5.60 5.09
CA GLY A 140 -13.87 -4.58 5.65
C GLY A 140 -14.37 -3.90 6.92
N TRP A 141 -15.56 -4.23 7.39
CA TRP A 141 -16.10 -3.73 8.65
C TRP A 141 -15.67 -4.64 9.79
N PHE A 142 -15.10 -4.05 10.84
CA PHE A 142 -14.78 -4.71 12.09
C PHE A 142 -15.65 -4.11 13.19
N ASP A 143 -16.06 -4.94 14.14
CA ASP A 143 -16.75 -4.51 15.37
C ASP A 143 -15.77 -3.83 16.34
#